data_AF-A0A7S0IU94-F1
#
_entry.id   AF-A0A7S0IU94-F1
#
_cell.length_a   1.000
_cell.length_b   1.000
_cell.length_c   1.000
_cell.angle_alpha   90.00
_cell.angle_beta   90.00
_cell.angle_gamma   90.00
#
_symmetry.space_group_name_H-M   'P 1'
#
loop_
_entity.id
_entity.type
_entity.pdbx_description
1 polymer ?
#
loop_
_entity_poly.entity_id
_entity_poly.type
_entity_poly.pdbx_seq_one_letter_code
_entity_poly.pdbx_strand_id
1 'polypeptide(L)'
;RSTASGGRKGDEFVPLKSSIRTSHTTWCDNAPCLNDPHVLALTERISNVTRVPATNSEFIQLLRYEACPHARDPSCQYYRRHHDTIPELADMPCGPRVYTFFLYLSDVEEGGGTRFDGGFTVQPKAGRAVLWPATLNDRPFEKDDRTHHEALPVLKGTKFAANYWIHQYDYVSAHHSGCTA
;
A
#
# COMPACT_ATOMS: atom_id res chain seq x y z
N ARG A 1 15.43 -8.16 4.04
CA ARG A 1 14.23 -8.23 4.89
C ARG A 1 14.01 -6.86 5.54
N SER A 2 13.11 -6.03 4.99
CA SER A 2 12.78 -4.66 5.47
C SER A 2 11.84 -3.88 4.50
N THR A 3 11.12 -2.79 4.83
CA THR A 3 9.88 -2.58 5.64
C THR A 3 9.00 -1.48 5.00
N ALA A 4 8.09 -0.84 5.76
CA ALA A 4 7.03 0.08 5.32
C ALA A 4 7.50 1.40 4.67
N SER A 5 8.78 1.72 4.80
CA SER A 5 9.45 2.88 4.19
C SER A 5 10.95 2.57 3.98
N GLY A 6 11.56 3.28 3.04
CA GLY A 6 12.99 3.23 2.72
C GLY A 6 13.33 4.30 1.68
N GLY A 7 14.62 4.54 1.43
CA GLY A 7 15.10 5.56 0.50
C GLY A 7 15.90 4.95 -0.64
N ARG A 8 16.18 5.72 -1.69
CA ARG A 8 17.08 5.32 -2.77
C ARG A 8 18.47 5.91 -2.57
N LYS A 9 19.51 5.14 -2.92
CA LYS A 9 20.89 5.62 -3.11
C LYS A 9 21.27 5.36 -4.57
N GLY A 10 21.03 6.34 -5.44
CA GLY A 10 21.07 6.12 -6.89
C GLY A 10 19.88 5.27 -7.36
N ASP A 11 20.13 4.24 -8.16
CA ASP A 11 19.09 3.30 -8.62
C ASP A 11 18.77 2.19 -7.61
N GLU A 12 19.56 2.08 -6.52
CA GLU A 12 19.41 1.03 -5.53
C GLU A 12 18.49 1.48 -4.38
N PHE A 13 17.45 0.68 -4.11
CA PHE A 13 16.61 0.89 -2.93
C PHE A 13 17.32 0.40 -1.66
N VAL A 14 17.50 1.29 -0.69
CA VAL A 14 18.09 0.99 0.62
C VAL A 14 16.97 0.72 1.62
N PRO A 15 16.80 -0.54 2.08
CA PRO A 15 15.73 -0.89 3.00
C PRO A 15 15.99 -0.35 4.42
N LEU A 16 15.03 0.33 5.04
CA LEU A 16 15.05 0.60 6.48
C LEU A 16 14.48 -0.58 7.25
N LYS A 17 15.12 -0.98 8.35
CA LYS A 17 14.60 -1.99 9.29
C LYS A 17 13.51 -1.39 10.16
N SER A 18 12.30 -1.92 10.05
CA SER A 18 11.17 -1.59 10.90
C SER A 18 10.66 -2.82 11.64
N SER A 19 10.04 -2.53 12.77
CA SER A 19 9.43 -3.50 13.66
C SER A 19 7.99 -3.83 13.28
N ILE A 20 7.37 -3.07 12.38
CA ILE A 20 5.94 -3.22 12.05
C ILE A 20 5.71 -4.08 10.80
N ARG A 21 6.67 -4.14 9.88
CA ARG A 21 6.53 -4.81 8.58
C ARG A 21 7.78 -5.62 8.26
N THR A 22 7.63 -6.78 7.62
CA THR A 22 8.73 -7.61 7.13
C THR A 22 8.32 -8.16 5.76
N SER A 23 8.53 -7.39 4.69
CA SER A 23 8.32 -7.81 3.30
C SER A 23 9.49 -7.40 2.42
N HIS A 24 9.46 -7.76 1.15
CA HIS A 24 10.18 -7.04 0.10
C HIS A 24 9.26 -5.99 -0.49
N THR A 25 9.78 -4.79 -0.71
CA THR A 25 9.01 -3.64 -1.19
C THR A 25 9.83 -2.88 -2.22
N THR A 26 9.17 -2.38 -3.26
CA THR A 26 9.73 -1.40 -4.20
C THR A 26 8.63 -0.46 -4.66
N TRP A 27 8.98 0.60 -5.39
CA TRP A 27 8.03 1.59 -5.90
C TRP A 27 8.15 1.71 -7.43
N CYS A 28 7.02 2.05 -8.04
CA CYS A 28 6.93 2.49 -9.42
C CYS A 28 7.06 4.03 -9.47
N ASP A 29 8.27 4.53 -9.25
CA ASP A 29 8.62 5.94 -9.05
C ASP A 29 9.67 6.44 -10.05
N ASN A 30 10.02 5.62 -11.05
CA ASN A 30 10.99 5.96 -12.10
C ASN A 30 10.32 6.06 -13.48
N ALA A 31 10.96 6.78 -14.40
CA ALA A 31 10.41 7.03 -15.72
C ALA A 31 10.05 5.76 -16.50
N PRO A 32 10.84 4.66 -16.50
CA PRO A 32 10.45 3.44 -17.19
C PRO A 32 9.13 2.84 -16.67
N CYS A 33 8.94 2.81 -15.35
CA CYS A 33 7.73 2.26 -14.75
C CYS A 33 6.52 3.19 -14.95
N LEU A 34 6.70 4.50 -14.74
CA LEU A 34 5.64 5.49 -14.86
C LEU A 34 5.13 5.65 -16.31
N ASN A 35 5.98 5.39 -17.31
CA ASN A 35 5.62 5.44 -18.73
C ASN A 35 5.20 4.09 -19.30
N ASP A 36 5.16 3.02 -18.50
CA ASP A 36 4.70 1.72 -18.97
C ASP A 36 3.19 1.78 -19.30
N PRO A 37 2.77 1.32 -20.50
CA PRO A 37 1.38 1.44 -20.94
C PRO A 37 0.40 0.67 -20.05
N HIS A 38 0.83 -0.43 -19.40
CA HIS A 38 -0.02 -1.17 -18.47
C HIS A 38 -0.17 -0.43 -17.15
N VAL A 39 0.88 0.24 -16.67
CA VAL A 39 0.82 1.08 -15.46
C VAL A 39 -0.07 2.30 -15.69
N LEU A 40 0.03 2.94 -16.86
CA LEU A 40 -0.83 4.06 -17.24
C LEU A 40 -2.31 3.64 -17.29
N ALA A 41 -2.60 2.52 -17.97
CA ALA A 41 -3.97 2.00 -18.08
C ALA A 41 -4.55 1.55 -16.73
N LEU A 42 -3.71 0.98 -15.86
CA LEU A 42 -4.10 0.62 -14.49
C LEU A 42 -4.44 1.88 -13.67
N THR A 43 -3.58 2.90 -13.74
CA THR A 43 -3.74 4.17 -13.03
C THR A 43 -5.03 4.86 -13.45
N GLU A 44 -5.27 4.96 -14.76
CA GLU A 44 -6.53 5.52 -15.30
C GLU A 44 -7.76 4.74 -14.81
N ARG A 45 -7.69 3.41 -14.79
CA ARG A 45 -8.79 2.56 -14.29
C ARG A 45 -9.06 2.80 -12.80
N ILE A 46 -8.01 2.92 -11.98
CA ILE A 46 -8.15 3.21 -10.55
C ILE A 46 -8.80 4.59 -10.37
N SER A 47 -8.31 5.63 -11.06
CA SER A 47 -8.92 6.97 -11.04
C SER A 47 -10.38 6.98 -11.46
N ASN A 48 -10.75 6.19 -12.47
CA ASN A 48 -12.14 6.07 -12.91
C ASN A 48 -13.05 5.37 -11.88
N VAL A 49 -12.52 4.40 -11.13
CA VAL A 49 -13.26 3.73 -10.05
C VAL A 49 -13.42 4.64 -8.83
N THR A 50 -12.34 5.31 -8.43
CA THR A 50 -12.33 6.13 -7.20
C THR A 50 -12.88 7.54 -7.43
N ARG A 51 -12.99 7.97 -8.69
CA ARG A 51 -13.34 9.33 -9.10
C ARG A 51 -12.38 10.39 -8.57
N VAL A 52 -11.13 10.00 -8.31
CA VAL A 52 -10.06 10.89 -7.86
C VAL A 52 -8.99 10.98 -8.97
N PRO A 53 -8.48 12.18 -9.29
CA PRO A 53 -7.38 12.34 -10.25
C PRO A 53 -6.15 11.50 -9.86
N ALA A 54 -5.44 10.98 -10.86
CA ALA A 54 -4.23 10.19 -10.64
C ALA A 54 -3.13 10.98 -9.92
N THR A 55 -3.13 12.31 -10.03
CA THR A 55 -2.15 13.18 -9.34
C THR A 55 -2.30 13.17 -7.82
N ASN A 56 -3.46 12.77 -7.29
CA ASN A 56 -3.67 12.63 -5.86
C ASN A 56 -3.01 11.37 -5.27
N SER A 57 -2.50 10.46 -6.09
CA SER A 57 -1.94 9.21 -5.57
C SER A 57 -0.45 9.28 -5.33
N GLU A 58 0.01 8.55 -4.32
CA GLU A 58 1.41 8.15 -4.24
C GLU A 58 1.79 7.23 -5.40
N PHE A 59 3.10 7.10 -5.64
CA PHE A 59 3.63 6.10 -6.57
C PHE A 59 3.28 4.68 -6.11
N ILE A 60 2.95 3.80 -7.05
CA ILE A 60 2.52 2.42 -6.77
C ILE A 60 3.59 1.70 -5.95
N GLN A 61 3.22 1.24 -4.76
CA GLN A 61 4.11 0.43 -3.92
C GLN A 61 3.89 -1.05 -4.22
N LEU A 62 4.90 -1.74 -4.73
CA LEU A 62 4.89 -3.17 -5.03
C LEU A 62 5.42 -3.98 -3.85
N LEU A 63 4.73 -5.08 -3.52
CA LEU A 63 4.98 -5.88 -2.32
C LEU A 63 5.20 -7.34 -2.70
N ARG A 64 6.15 -7.99 -2.03
CA ARG A 64 6.31 -9.46 -2.07
C ARG A 64 6.43 -10.04 -0.67
N TYR A 65 5.57 -11.02 -0.37
CA TYR A 65 5.63 -11.84 0.84
C TYR A 65 5.92 -13.30 0.49
N GLU A 66 6.93 -13.87 1.16
CA GLU A 66 7.32 -15.28 1.03
C GLU A 66 6.61 -16.17 2.05
N ALA A 67 6.39 -17.43 1.69
CA ALA A 67 5.84 -18.43 2.60
C ALA A 67 6.76 -18.71 3.79
N CYS A 68 6.15 -19.05 4.92
CA CYS A 68 6.82 -19.55 6.11
C CYS A 68 6.25 -20.90 6.55
N PRO A 69 6.97 -21.69 7.37
CA PRO A 69 6.56 -23.05 7.73
C PRO A 69 5.20 -23.16 8.41
N HIS A 70 4.85 -22.22 9.29
CA HIS A 70 3.55 -22.17 9.95
C HIS A 70 3.24 -20.76 10.51
N ALA A 71 1.97 -20.44 10.76
CA ALA A 71 1.51 -19.09 11.09
C ALA A 71 2.16 -18.41 12.31
N ARG A 72 2.73 -19.19 13.24
CA ARG A 72 3.43 -18.67 14.43
C ARG A 72 4.96 -18.65 14.29
N ASP A 73 5.48 -18.96 13.11
CA ASP A 73 6.92 -19.02 12.89
C ASP A 73 7.52 -17.60 12.94
N PRO A 74 8.57 -17.35 13.74
CA PRO A 74 9.15 -16.01 13.88
C PRO A 74 9.79 -15.50 12.57
N SER A 75 10.07 -16.38 11.61
CA SER A 75 10.60 -16.03 10.30
C SER A 75 9.52 -15.55 9.32
N CYS A 76 8.23 -15.70 9.65
CA CYS A 76 7.13 -15.25 8.80
C CYS A 76 7.24 -13.77 8.46
N GLN A 77 6.95 -13.46 7.20
CA GLN A 77 6.80 -12.11 6.70
C GLN A 77 5.40 -11.58 7.07
N TYR A 78 5.31 -10.34 7.53
CA TYR A 78 4.06 -9.75 8.02
C TYR A 78 3.99 -8.25 7.77
N TYR A 79 2.80 -7.69 7.92
CA TYR A 79 2.62 -6.28 8.26
C TYR A 79 1.63 -6.23 9.40
N ARG A 80 2.12 -5.93 10.62
CA ARG A 80 1.31 -5.93 11.84
C ARG A 80 0.15 -4.94 11.71
N ARG A 81 -0.84 -5.09 12.58
CA ARG A 81 -1.98 -4.18 12.70
C ARG A 81 -1.53 -2.73 12.67
N HIS A 82 -1.99 -1.99 11.67
CA HIS A 82 -1.66 -0.59 11.43
C HIS A 82 -2.84 0.13 10.78
N HIS A 83 -2.64 1.43 10.53
CA HIS A 83 -3.56 2.28 9.79
C HIS A 83 -2.79 3.00 8.67
N ASP A 84 -3.46 3.29 7.55
CA ASP A 84 -2.81 3.93 6.40
C ASP A 84 -2.61 5.45 6.55
N THR A 85 -3.33 6.09 7.46
CA THR A 85 -3.16 7.51 7.78
C THR A 85 -1.80 7.76 8.43
N ILE A 86 -1.15 8.82 7.99
CA ILE A 86 0.09 9.35 8.57
C ILE A 86 -0.24 10.74 9.10
N PRO A 87 -0.21 10.98 10.42
CA PRO A 87 -0.60 12.27 11.01
C PRO A 87 0.13 13.46 10.39
N GLU A 88 1.40 13.29 10.06
CA GLU A 88 2.26 14.33 9.49
C GLU A 88 1.79 14.81 8.11
N LEU A 89 1.07 13.99 7.35
CA LEU A 89 0.52 14.37 6.05
C LEU A 89 -0.68 15.31 6.16
N ALA A 90 -1.35 15.37 7.30
CA ALA A 90 -2.54 16.23 7.48
C ALA A 90 -2.21 17.72 7.30
N ASP A 91 -1.00 18.12 7.65
CA ASP A 91 -0.51 19.50 7.55
C ASP A 91 0.28 19.76 6.25
N MET A 92 0.43 18.76 5.38
CA MET A 92 1.16 18.89 4.10
C MET A 92 0.24 19.27 2.94
N PRO A 93 0.77 19.88 1.85
CA PRO A 93 -0.05 20.27 0.70
C PRO A 93 -0.85 19.13 0.05
N CYS A 94 -0.36 17.88 0.11
CA CYS A 94 -1.09 16.72 -0.39
C CYS A 94 -2.29 16.33 0.50
N GLY A 95 -2.27 16.71 1.78
CA GLY A 95 -3.24 16.26 2.77
C GLY A 95 -3.12 14.77 3.11
N PRO A 96 -4.02 14.26 3.98
CA PRO A 96 -3.98 12.88 4.43
C PRO A 96 -4.31 11.92 3.28
N ARG A 97 -3.88 10.66 3.42
CA ARG A 97 -4.42 9.54 2.65
C ARG A 97 -5.89 9.34 3.03
N VAL A 98 -6.78 9.38 2.04
CA VAL A 98 -8.23 9.24 2.22
C VAL A 98 -8.76 7.90 1.72
N TYR A 99 -8.09 7.27 0.76
CA TYR A 99 -8.39 5.91 0.31
C TYR A 99 -7.13 5.08 0.13
N THR A 100 -7.28 3.79 0.35
CA THR A 100 -6.32 2.77 -0.10
C THR A 100 -6.99 1.87 -1.11
N PHE A 101 -6.38 1.77 -2.29
CA PHE A 101 -6.75 0.80 -3.31
C PHE A 101 -5.67 -0.29 -3.37
N PHE A 102 -5.98 -1.47 -2.85
CA PHE A 102 -5.04 -2.59 -2.69
C PHE A 102 -5.30 -3.67 -3.74
N LEU A 103 -4.28 -3.99 -4.53
CA LEU A 103 -4.35 -5.00 -5.59
C LEU A 103 -3.64 -6.28 -5.16
N TYR A 104 -4.29 -7.43 -5.36
CA TYR A 104 -3.64 -8.72 -5.30
C TYR A 104 -3.12 -9.09 -6.70
N LEU A 105 -1.80 -9.26 -6.83
CA LEU A 105 -1.12 -9.54 -8.09
C LEU A 105 -0.81 -11.03 -8.29
N SER A 106 -1.00 -11.85 -7.26
CA SER A 106 -0.88 -13.30 -7.33
C SER A 106 -2.00 -14.01 -6.58
N ASP A 107 -2.24 -15.25 -6.99
CA ASP A 107 -2.94 -16.22 -6.16
C ASP A 107 -2.01 -16.68 -5.04
N VAL A 108 -2.57 -16.88 -3.83
CA VAL A 108 -1.86 -17.50 -2.71
C VAL A 108 -2.63 -18.73 -2.30
N GLU A 109 -1.90 -19.84 -2.14
CA GLU A 109 -2.51 -21.14 -1.88
C GLU A 109 -2.99 -21.25 -0.44
N GLU A 110 -2.23 -20.69 0.52
CA GLU A 110 -2.59 -20.72 1.93
C GLU A 110 -2.04 -19.50 2.68
N GLY A 111 -2.86 -18.88 3.52
CA GLY A 111 -2.52 -17.68 4.28
C GLY A 111 -2.53 -16.40 3.42
N GLY A 112 -1.75 -15.40 3.82
CA GLY A 112 -1.55 -14.16 3.04
C GLY A 112 -2.73 -13.18 3.02
N GLY A 113 -3.81 -13.47 3.73
CA GLY A 113 -4.99 -12.61 3.82
C GLY A 113 -4.71 -11.20 4.35
N THR A 114 -5.54 -10.24 3.97
CA THR A 114 -5.59 -8.91 4.59
C THR A 114 -6.73 -8.93 5.62
N ARG A 115 -6.38 -8.88 6.91
CA ARG A 115 -7.35 -8.94 8.01
C ARG A 115 -7.69 -7.52 8.47
N PHE A 116 -8.99 -7.22 8.56
CA PHE A 116 -9.49 -5.95 9.08
C PHE A 116 -10.08 -6.17 10.48
N ASP A 117 -9.99 -5.15 11.32
CA ASP A 117 -10.58 -5.15 12.67
C ASP A 117 -12.11 -5.31 12.66
N GLY A 118 -12.76 -5.00 11.54
CA GLY A 118 -14.18 -5.26 11.30
C GLY A 118 -14.58 -6.73 11.27
N GLY A 119 -13.69 -7.66 11.63
CA GLY A 119 -14.00 -9.08 11.81
C GLY A 119 -13.99 -9.91 10.51
N PHE A 120 -13.45 -9.37 9.41
CA PHE A 120 -13.33 -10.08 8.15
C PHE A 120 -11.89 -10.09 7.62
N THR A 121 -11.61 -11.05 6.75
CA THR A 121 -10.31 -11.20 6.08
C THR A 121 -10.54 -11.36 4.60
N VAL A 122 -9.88 -10.54 3.79
CA VAL A 122 -9.91 -10.70 2.34
C VAL A 122 -8.74 -11.59 1.92
N GLN A 123 -9.06 -12.68 1.23
CA GLN A 123 -8.04 -13.60 0.73
C GLN A 123 -7.49 -13.14 -0.63
N PRO A 124 -6.18 -13.25 -0.84
CA PRO A 124 -5.53 -12.88 -2.09
C PRO A 124 -6.00 -13.76 -3.25
N LYS A 125 -6.34 -13.11 -4.35
CA LYS A 125 -6.66 -13.73 -5.64
C LYS A 125 -6.19 -12.78 -6.73
N ALA A 126 -5.40 -13.26 -7.67
CA ALA A 126 -4.81 -12.43 -8.73
C ALA A 126 -5.90 -11.62 -9.46
N GLY A 127 -5.64 -10.32 -9.64
CA GLY A 127 -6.53 -9.38 -10.31
C GLY A 127 -7.66 -8.82 -9.44
N ARG A 128 -7.85 -9.30 -8.19
CA ARG A 128 -8.80 -8.68 -7.27
C ARG A 128 -8.22 -7.43 -6.62
N ALA A 129 -9.11 -6.48 -6.35
CA ALA A 129 -8.82 -5.28 -5.58
C ALA A 129 -9.70 -5.19 -4.33
N VAL A 130 -9.19 -4.49 -3.32
CA VAL A 130 -9.96 -4.05 -2.15
C VAL A 130 -9.76 -2.54 -2.04
N LEU A 131 -10.86 -1.81 -1.89
CA LEU A 131 -10.86 -0.36 -1.71
C LEU A 131 -11.50 -0.04 -0.36
N TRP A 132 -10.83 0.75 0.47
CA TRP A 132 -11.37 1.22 1.75
C TRP A 132 -10.99 2.67 2.03
N PRO A 133 -11.85 3.42 2.74
CA PRO A 133 -11.51 4.76 3.24
C PRO A 133 -10.50 4.67 4.38
N ALA A 134 -9.56 5.61 4.43
CA ALA A 134 -8.66 5.78 5.57
C ALA A 134 -9.16 6.89 6.52
N THR A 135 -10.04 7.77 6.05
CA THR A 135 -10.61 8.86 6.83
C THR A 135 -12.13 8.85 6.76
N LEU A 136 -12.77 9.57 7.69
CA LEU A 136 -14.23 9.69 7.72
C LEU A 136 -14.73 10.48 6.51
N ASN A 137 -15.91 10.11 6.01
CA ASN A 137 -16.51 10.70 4.81
C ASN A 137 -16.88 12.18 4.98
N ASP A 138 -17.33 12.57 6.17
CA ASP A 138 -17.71 13.95 6.52
C ASP A 138 -16.55 14.76 7.11
N ARG A 139 -15.48 14.07 7.52
CA ARG A 139 -14.31 14.63 8.20
C ARG A 139 -13.04 14.00 7.63
N PRO A 140 -12.62 14.41 6.41
CA PRO A 140 -11.55 13.73 5.66
C PRO A 140 -10.14 13.89 6.26
N PHE A 141 -10.00 14.66 7.35
CA PHE A 141 -8.78 14.79 8.15
C PHE A 141 -8.83 13.97 9.44
N GLU A 142 -9.95 13.32 9.73
CA GLU A 142 -10.09 12.41 10.85
C GLU A 142 -10.01 10.96 10.38
N LYS A 143 -9.13 10.20 11.02
CA LYS A 143 -8.92 8.77 10.76
C LYS A 143 -10.20 7.96 11.00
N ASP A 144 -10.49 7.00 10.11
CA ASP A 144 -11.52 5.99 10.34
C ASP A 144 -10.94 4.77 11.08
N ASP A 145 -11.20 4.66 12.40
CA ASP A 145 -10.65 3.57 13.21
C ASP A 145 -11.08 2.17 12.78
N ARG A 146 -12.14 2.04 11.95
CA ARG A 146 -12.67 0.74 11.50
C ARG A 146 -11.75 0.05 10.48
N THR A 147 -10.83 0.80 9.86
CA THR A 147 -9.97 0.30 8.77
C THR A 147 -8.56 -0.05 9.21
N HIS A 148 -8.34 -0.23 10.51
CA HIS A 148 -7.16 -0.93 10.98
C HIS A 148 -7.08 -2.32 10.36
N HIS A 149 -5.90 -2.66 9.87
CA HIS A 149 -5.70 -3.89 9.14
C HIS A 149 -4.27 -4.40 9.26
N GLU A 150 -4.08 -5.65 8.87
CA GLU A 150 -2.78 -6.32 8.86
C GLU A 150 -2.65 -7.30 7.70
N ALA A 151 -1.41 -7.58 7.30
CA ALA A 151 -1.09 -8.65 6.37
C ALA A 151 -0.74 -9.93 7.14
N LEU A 152 -1.57 -10.96 6.99
CA LEU A 152 -1.34 -12.27 7.60
C LEU A 152 -0.16 -12.99 6.93
N PRO A 153 0.54 -13.87 7.66
CA PRO A 153 1.59 -14.71 7.10
C PRO A 153 1.12 -15.52 5.89
N VAL A 154 1.97 -15.61 4.87
CA VAL A 154 1.81 -16.57 3.78
C VAL A 154 2.31 -17.93 4.26
N LEU A 155 1.50 -18.98 4.11
CA LEU A 155 1.87 -20.34 4.51
C LEU A 155 2.25 -21.19 3.30
N LYS A 156 1.64 -20.92 2.14
CA LYS A 156 1.95 -21.62 0.89
C LYS A 156 1.80 -20.71 -0.32
N GLY A 157 2.81 -20.73 -1.20
CA GLY A 157 2.92 -19.85 -2.37
C GLY A 157 3.66 -18.54 -2.07
N THR A 158 3.46 -17.53 -2.94
CA THR A 158 4.07 -16.20 -2.83
C THR A 158 3.01 -15.14 -3.07
N LYS A 159 2.89 -14.17 -2.16
CA LYS A 159 1.96 -13.04 -2.32
C LYS A 159 2.68 -11.88 -2.99
N PHE A 160 2.26 -11.53 -4.19
CA PHE A 160 2.52 -10.24 -4.81
C PHE A 160 1.30 -9.35 -4.65
N ALA A 161 1.51 -8.09 -4.29
CA ALA A 161 0.46 -7.12 -4.12
C ALA A 161 0.94 -5.71 -4.45
N ALA A 162 0.00 -4.77 -4.63
CA ALA A 162 0.33 -3.36 -4.79
C ALA A 162 -0.59 -2.47 -3.95
N ASN A 163 0.00 -1.46 -3.30
CA ASN A 163 -0.74 -0.36 -2.69
C ASN A 163 -0.82 0.81 -3.66
N TYR A 164 -2.00 1.42 -3.72
CA TYR A 164 -2.24 2.70 -4.36
C TYR A 164 -2.94 3.60 -3.33
N TRP A 165 -2.16 4.44 -2.65
CA TRP A 165 -2.65 5.36 -1.63
C TRP A 165 -3.07 6.67 -2.29
N ILE A 166 -4.27 7.14 -1.95
CA ILE A 166 -4.90 8.30 -2.57
C ILE A 166 -5.06 9.37 -1.52
N HIS A 167 -4.55 10.56 -1.80
CA HIS A 167 -4.59 11.71 -0.92
C HIS A 167 -5.80 12.61 -1.18
N GLN A 168 -6.13 13.43 -0.18
CA GLN A 168 -7.17 14.44 -0.27
C GLN A 168 -6.89 15.46 -1.39
N TYR A 169 -5.62 15.79 -1.65
CA TYR A 169 -5.18 16.74 -2.66
C TYR A 169 -4.05 16.17 -3.54
N ASP A 170 -3.56 17.00 -4.48
CA ASP A 170 -2.52 16.64 -5.43
C ASP A 170 -1.20 16.28 -4.70
N TYR A 171 -0.88 14.98 -4.72
CA TYR A 171 0.33 14.42 -4.15
C TYR A 171 1.53 14.61 -5.07
N VAL A 172 1.38 14.37 -6.38
CA VAL A 172 2.48 14.38 -7.35
C VAL A 172 3.14 15.76 -7.42
N SER A 173 2.35 16.82 -7.47
CA SER A 173 2.87 18.21 -7.48
C SER A 173 3.57 18.54 -6.18
N ALA A 174 3.00 18.13 -5.04
CA ALA A 174 3.60 18.32 -3.73
C ALA A 174 4.94 17.57 -3.61
N HIS A 175 4.99 16.33 -4.10
CA HIS A 175 6.18 15.48 -4.08
C HIS A 175 7.32 16.08 -4.90
N HIS A 176 7.04 16.50 -6.14
CA HIS A 176 8.04 17.17 -6.99
C HIS A 176 8.53 18.50 -6.43
N SER A 177 7.74 19.13 -5.55
CA SER A 177 8.12 20.35 -4.83
C SER A 177 8.87 20.07 -3.51
N GLY A 178 9.10 18.80 -3.16
CA GLY A 178 9.73 18.39 -1.90
C GLY A 178 8.85 18.61 -0.66
N CYS A 179 7.53 18.65 -0.85
CA CYS A 179 6.53 18.94 0.19
C CYS A 179 5.71 17.70 0.60
N THR A 180 6.32 16.51 0.53
CA THR A 180 5.76 15.24 1.03
C THR A 180 6.75 14.57 1.98
N ALA A 181 6.23 13.83 2.97
CA ALA A 181 7.02 13.04 3.92
C ALA A 181 7.80 11.88 3.26
#